data_AF-A0A1Y3D1U4-F1
#
_entry.id   AF-A0A1Y3D1U4-F1
#
_cell.length_a   1.000
_cell.length_b   1.000
_cell.length_c   1.000
_cell.angle_alpha   90.00
_cell.angle_beta   90.00
_cell.angle_gamma   90.00
#
_symmetry.space_group_name_H-M   'P 1'
#
loop_
_entity.id
_entity.type
_entity.pdbx_description
1 polymer ?
#
loop_
_entity_poly.entity_id
_entity_poly.type
_entity_poly.pdbx_seq_one_letter_code
_entity_poly.pdbx_strand_id
1 'polypeptide(L)' 'MLLKFTIRFLSVLLVVLSLAAIIIHFFFSSKFTTDLWILMVPIILGVPILISVVVTHDAELDIHNI' A
#
# COMPACT_ATOMS: atom_id res chain seq x y z
N MET A 1 5.57 -13.42 13.67
CA MET A 1 5.95 -13.08 12.28
C MET A 1 4.87 -12.26 11.59
N LEU A 2 3.66 -12.79 11.37
CA LEU A 2 2.58 -12.09 10.63
C LEU A 2 2.18 -10.73 11.20
N LEU A 3 2.08 -10.56 12.52
CA LEU A 3 1.65 -9.27 13.11
C LEU A 3 2.60 -8.11 12.78
N LYS A 4 3.91 -8.35 12.72
CA LYS A 4 4.92 -7.34 12.34
C LYS A 4 4.79 -6.95 10.87
N PHE A 5 4.55 -7.95 10.00
CA PHE A 5 4.25 -7.73 8.59
C PHE A 5 2.96 -6.93 8.41
N THR A 6 1.86 -7.32 9.07
CA THR A 6 0.57 -6.64 8.98
C THR A 6 0.66 -5.19 9.43
N ILE A 7 1.39 -4.89 10.51
CA ILE A 7 1.57 -3.50 10.99
C ILE A 7 2.36 -2.66 9.97
N ARG A 8 3.41 -3.21 9.36
CA ARG A 8 4.18 -2.52 8.30
C ARG A 8 3.34 -2.30 7.05
N PHE A 9 2.59 -3.31 6.63
CA PHE A 9 1.69 -3.20 5.51
C PHE A 9 0.64 -2.12 5.75
N LEU A 10 0.00 -2.12 6.93
CA LEU A 10 -1.01 -1.13 7.29
C LEU A 10 -0.43 0.29 7.34
N SER A 11 0.77 0.48 7.88
CA SER A 11 1.40 1.81 7.92
C SER A 11 1.72 2.34 6.53
N VAL A 12 2.29 1.51 5.65
CA VAL A 12 2.57 1.88 4.25
C VAL A 12 1.27 2.14 3.50
N LEU A 13 0.26 1.29 3.66
CA LEU A 13 -1.06 1.46 3.05
C LEU A 13 -1.70 2.79 3.44
N LEU A 14 -1.68 3.15 4.73
CA LEU A 14 -2.24 4.42 5.20
C LEU A 14 -1.53 5.63 4.58
N VAL A 15 -0.20 5.61 4.49
CA VAL A 15 0.56 6.69 3.84
C VAL A 15 0.19 6.83 2.37
N VAL A 16 0.13 5.71 1.63
CA VAL A 16 -0.25 5.72 0.21
C VAL A 16 -1.69 6.21 0.03
N LEU A 17 -2.61 5.77 0.89
CA LEU A 17 -4.02 6.16 0.85
C LEU A 17 -4.20 7.67 1.11
N SER A 18 -3.52 8.21 2.14
CA SER A 18 -3.56 9.63 2.45
C SER A 18 -2.96 10.47 1.33
N LEU A 19 -1.84 10.05 0.75
CA LEU A 19 -1.20 10.77 -0.35
C LEU A 19 -2.10 10.78 -1.60
N ALA A 20 -2.69 9.63 -1.95
CA ALA A 20 -3.63 9.53 -3.06
C ALA A 20 -4.88 10.41 -2.83
N ALA A 21 -5.44 10.39 -1.61
CA ALA A 21 -6.58 11.23 -1.26
C ALA A 21 -6.27 12.73 -1.40
N ILE A 22 -5.11 13.18 -0.92
CA ILE A 22 -4.66 14.57 -1.06
C ILE A 22 -4.51 14.93 -2.54
N ILE A 23 -3.84 14.10 -3.33
CA ILE A 23 -3.63 14.37 -4.76
C ILE A 23 -4.99 14.46 -5.48
N ILE A 24 -5.88 13.49 -5.27
CA ILE A 24 -7.18 13.45 -5.93
C ILE A 24 -8.03 14.66 -5.52
N HIS A 25 -8.01 15.04 -4.24
CA HIS A 25 -8.82 16.15 -3.72
C HIS A 25 -8.35 17.52 -4.20
N PHE A 26 -7.03 17.75 -4.25
CA PHE A 26 -6.47 19.07 -4.60
C PHE A 26 -6.29 19.27 -6.11
N PHE A 27 -6.00 18.21 -6.88
CA PHE A 27 -5.66 18.34 -8.30
C PHE A 27 -6.82 18.02 -9.25
N PHE A 28 -7.88 17.33 -8.81
CA PHE A 28 -8.95 16.87 -9.68
C PHE A 28 -10.33 17.39 -9.28
N SER A 29 -11.17 17.62 -10.29
CA SER A 29 -12.57 18.03 -10.08
C SER A 29 -13.39 16.89 -9.50
N SER A 30 -14.39 17.21 -8.68
CA SER A 30 -15.29 16.24 -8.03
C SER A 30 -15.96 15.26 -8.99
N LYS A 31 -16.12 15.65 -10.26
CA LYS A 31 -16.69 14.80 -11.31
C LYS A 31 -15.82 13.59 -11.67
N PHE A 32 -14.50 13.67 -11.47
CA PHE A 32 -13.56 12.59 -11.80
C PHE A 32 -13.04 11.86 -10.57
N THR A 33 -13.32 12.35 -9.36
CA THR A 33 -12.81 11.79 -8.11
C THR A 33 -13.11 10.30 -7.98
N THR A 34 -14.34 9.87 -8.26
CA THR A 34 -14.72 8.44 -8.15
C THR A 34 -13.97 7.57 -9.15
N ASP A 35 -13.86 8.01 -10.41
CA ASP A 35 -13.18 7.26 -11.47
C ASP A 35 -11.68 7.13 -11.18
N LEU A 36 -11.05 8.18 -10.65
CA LEU A 36 -9.65 8.18 -10.22
C LEU A 36 -9.41 7.24 -9.03
N TRP A 37 -10.31 7.21 -8.05
CA TRP A 37 -10.21 6.27 -6.94
C TRP A 37 -10.24 4.82 -7.43
N ILE A 38 -11.15 4.49 -8.35
CA ILE A 38 -11.25 3.16 -8.95
C ILE A 38 -9.97 2.79 -9.70
N LEU A 39 -9.46 3.71 -10.54
CA LEU A 39 -8.21 3.50 -11.28
C LEU A 39 -7.00 3.33 -10.35
N MET A 40 -7.01 3.99 -9.20
CA MET A 40 -5.94 3.95 -8.22
C MET A 40 -5.98 2.71 -7.31
N VAL A 41 -7.10 1.98 -7.18
CA VAL A 41 -7.21 0.79 -6.32
C VAL A 41 -6.06 -0.22 -6.52
N PRO A 42 -5.69 -0.61 -7.76
CA PRO A 42 -4.60 -1.57 -7.98
C PRO A 42 -3.25 -1.04 -7.48
N ILE A 43 -3.02 0.27 -7.57
CA ILE A 43 -1.78 0.92 -7.13
C ILE A 43 -1.77 1.05 -5.61
N ILE A 44 -2.88 1.48 -5.03
CA ILE A 44 -3.06 1.64 -3.58
C ILE A 44 -2.86 0.32 -2.84
N LEU A 45 -3.23 -0.82 -3.45
CA LEU A 45 -3.01 -2.14 -2.86
C LEU A 45 -1.66 -2.74 -3.28
N GLY A 46 -1.30 -2.65 -4.56
CA GLY A 46 -0.09 -3.26 -5.10
C GLY A 46 1.20 -2.67 -4.55
N VAL A 47 1.29 -1.34 -4.41
CA VAL A 47 2.50 -0.68 -3.91
C VAL A 47 2.80 -1.08 -2.46
N PRO A 48 1.86 -1.00 -1.49
CA PRO A 48 2.10 -1.47 -0.14
C PRO A 48 2.40 -2.97 -0.05
N ILE A 49 1.78 -3.82 -0.89
CA ILE A 49 2.09 -5.26 -0.93
C ILE A 49 3.55 -5.46 -1.35
N LEU A 50 3.99 -4.87 -2.46
CA LEU A 50 5.35 -5.02 -2.98
C LEU A 50 6.38 -4.47 -2.00
N ILE A 51 6.16 -3.27 -1.45
CA ILE A 51 7.05 -2.69 -0.44
C ILE A 51 7.14 -3.59 0.78
N SER A 52 6.01 -4.11 1.26
CA SER A 52 6.00 -4.98 2.44
C SER A 52 6.79 -6.25 2.18
N VAL A 53 6.62 -6.89 1.01
CA VAL A 53 7.36 -8.10 0.62
C VAL A 53 8.86 -7.83 0.48
N VAL A 54 9.26 -6.73 -0.16
CA VAL A 54 10.68 -6.38 -0.35
C VAL A 54 11.37 -6.02 0.96
N VAL A 55 10.65 -5.38 1.89
CA VAL A 55 11.20 -4.94 3.18
C VAL A 55 11.21 -6.07 4.22
N THR A 56 10.41 -7.12 4.02
CA THR A 56 10.48 -8.32 4.85
C THR A 56 11.84 -9.00 4.69
N HIS A 57 12.57 -9.16 5.80
CA HIS A 57 13.84 -9.89 5.83
C HIS A 57 13.59 -11.40 5.98
N ASP A 58 14.49 -12.24 5.45
CA ASP A 58 14.38 -13.71 5.41
C ASP A 58 14.06 -14.35 6.77
N ALA A 59 14.49 -13.73 7.88
CA ALA A 59 14.17 -14.16 9.25
C ALA A 59 12.68 -14.06 9.62
N GLU A 60 11.83 -13.41 8.81
CA GLU A 60 10.38 -13.31 8.99
C GLU A 60 9.59 -14.22 8.03
N LEU A 61 10.23 -14.81 7.02
CA LEU A 61 9.58 -15.64 5.98
C LEU A 61 9.72 -17.15 6.21
N ASP A 62 10.43 -17.59 7.26
CA ASP A 62 10.71 -19.02 7.54
C ASP A 62 11.10 -19.81 6.28
N ILE A 63 11.99 -19.22 5.47
CA ILE A 63 12.68 -19.99 4.42
C ILE A 63 13.72 -20.82 5.17
N HIS A 64 13.29 -22.01 5.61
CA HIS A 64 14.16 -22.99 6.25
C HIS A 64 15.35 -23.24 5.31
N ASN A 65 16.53 -22.79 5.71
CA ASN A 65 17.78 -23.11 5.03
C ASN A 65 17.92 -24.64 4.97
N ILE A 66 17.93 -25.18 3.76
CA ILE A 66 18.40 -26.53 3.43
C ILE A 66 19.83 -26.38 2.93
#